data_AF-A0A316KHZ6-F1
#
_entry.id   AF-A0A316KHZ6-F1
#
_cell.length_a   1.000
_cell.length_b   1.000
_cell.length_c   1.000
_cell.angle_alpha   90.00
_cell.angle_beta   90.00
_cell.angle_gamma   90.00
#
_symmetry.space_group_name_H-M   'P 1'
#
loop_
_entity.id
_entity.type
_entity.pdbx_description
1 polymer ?
#
loop_
_entity_poly.entity_id
_entity_poly.type
_entity_poly.pdbx_seq_one_letter_code
_entity_poly.pdbx_strand_id
1 'polypeptide(L)'
;MNTTSNTAHPPIVTKEKIFSFCDQIAARGERPTTTKLHQCLGFNGSKETINRYRKMWEELFGREHYTAPPEIPQKLRAFFEESVASAWALAFEDISAQYNHRIEHIENERDELSAKLSVIDELEQKNDRALMRIGALEHENAKLLEEIAALRKNLTTSKAQPEDQSFRPKFVKATQHNVEKSAENTASQ
;
A
#
# COMPACT_ATOMS: atom_id res chain seq x y z
N MET A 1 20.10 -1.52 68.18
CA MET A 1 19.13 -1.51 67.07
C MET A 1 18.78 -2.96 66.78
N ASN A 2 17.67 -3.45 67.34
CA ASN A 2 17.23 -4.83 67.15
C ASN A 2 16.05 -4.81 66.17
N THR A 3 16.30 -5.20 64.93
CA THR A 3 15.29 -5.48 63.92
C THR A 3 14.71 -6.87 64.17
N THR A 4 13.59 -6.92 64.90
CA THR A 4 12.80 -8.15 65.02
C THR A 4 12.05 -8.34 63.71
N SER A 5 12.53 -9.26 62.88
CA SER A 5 11.83 -9.75 61.70
C SER A 5 10.45 -10.28 62.11
N ASN A 6 9.40 -9.54 61.77
CA ASN A 6 8.02 -9.96 61.90
C ASN A 6 7.77 -11.10 60.90
N THR A 7 7.89 -12.34 61.39
CA THR A 7 7.52 -13.55 60.68
C THR A 7 6.04 -13.46 60.32
N ALA A 8 5.76 -13.17 59.05
CA ALA A 8 4.42 -13.21 58.49
C ALA A 8 3.79 -14.58 58.79
N HIS A 9 2.83 -14.59 59.71
CA HIS A 9 2.02 -15.76 60.01
C HIS A 9 1.32 -16.19 58.70
N PRO A 10 1.32 -17.49 58.33
CA PRO A 10 0.63 -17.95 57.13
C PRO A 10 -0.83 -17.47 57.20
N PRO A 11 -1.45 -17.11 56.06
CA PRO A 11 -2.79 -16.52 56.04
C PRO A 11 -3.74 -17.47 56.78
N ILE A 12 -4.20 -17.05 57.95
CA ILE A 12 -5.09 -17.83 58.80
C ILE A 12 -6.32 -18.13 57.95
N VAL A 13 -6.58 -19.41 57.74
CA VAL A 13 -7.77 -19.84 57.02
C VAL A 13 -8.98 -19.48 57.86
N THR A 14 -9.73 -18.47 57.42
CA THR A 14 -10.91 -17.95 58.12
C THR A 14 -12.17 -18.73 57.77
N LYS A 15 -13.18 -18.60 58.64
CA LYS A 15 -14.50 -19.21 58.46
C LYS A 15 -15.16 -18.72 57.17
N GLU A 16 -15.13 -17.41 56.93
CA GLU A 16 -15.77 -16.75 55.80
C GLU A 16 -15.20 -17.24 54.47
N LYS A 17 -13.88 -17.42 54.42
CA LYS A 17 -13.18 -17.91 53.23
C LYS A 17 -13.60 -19.35 52.91
N ILE A 18 -13.67 -20.22 53.92
CA ILE A 18 -14.12 -21.60 53.72
C ILE A 18 -15.59 -21.63 53.29
N PHE A 19 -16.45 -20.80 53.90
CA PHE A 19 -17.86 -20.74 53.56
C PHE A 19 -18.06 -20.32 52.10
N SER A 20 -17.37 -19.27 51.64
CA SER A 20 -17.42 -18.83 50.24
C SER A 20 -16.97 -19.92 49.27
N PHE A 21 -15.92 -20.69 49.59
CA PHE A 21 -15.51 -21.81 48.75
C PHE A 21 -16.49 -22.99 48.79
N CYS A 22 -17.13 -23.25 49.94
CA CYS A 22 -18.21 -24.22 50.01
C CYS A 22 -19.38 -23.81 49.10
N ASP A 23 -19.77 -22.53 49.12
CA ASP A 23 -20.84 -22.00 48.27
C ASP A 23 -20.50 -22.12 46.78
N GLN A 24 -19.26 -21.80 46.39
CA GLN A 24 -18.80 -21.93 45.00
C GLN A 24 -18.82 -23.39 44.51
N ILE A 25 -18.45 -24.34 45.38
CA ILE A 25 -18.48 -25.76 45.04
C ILE A 25 -19.94 -26.26 44.97
N ALA A 26 -20.78 -25.82 45.92
CA ALA A 26 -22.19 -26.15 45.95
C ALA A 26 -22.96 -25.59 44.74
N ALA A 27 -22.65 -24.37 44.29
CA ALA A 27 -23.25 -23.74 43.12
C ALA A 27 -22.98 -24.50 41.81
N ARG A 28 -21.95 -25.36 41.78
CA ARG A 28 -21.66 -26.28 40.66
C ARG A 28 -22.41 -27.61 40.78
N GLY A 29 -23.23 -27.78 41.82
CA GLY A 29 -23.92 -29.02 42.16
C GLY A 29 -22.99 -30.09 42.74
N GLU A 30 -21.79 -29.72 43.18
CA GLU A 30 -20.82 -30.65 43.77
C GLU A 30 -20.84 -30.59 45.30
N ARG A 31 -20.56 -31.72 45.95
CA ARG A 31 -20.40 -31.74 47.42
C ARG A 31 -19.07 -31.10 47.83
N PRO A 32 -19.07 -30.08 48.70
CA PRO A 32 -17.85 -29.54 49.29
C PRO A 32 -17.18 -30.60 50.18
N THR A 33 -15.97 -31.03 49.82
CA THR A 33 -15.17 -31.96 50.64
C THR A 33 -13.94 -31.24 51.17
N THR A 34 -13.38 -31.72 52.29
CA THR A 34 -12.15 -31.13 52.86
C THR A 34 -11.01 -31.14 51.84
N THR A 35 -10.91 -32.17 51.01
CA THR A 35 -9.89 -32.27 49.96
C THR A 35 -10.07 -31.20 48.88
N LYS A 36 -11.30 -31.01 48.37
CA LYS A 36 -11.61 -29.97 47.37
C LYS A 36 -11.36 -28.57 47.92
N LEU A 37 -11.82 -28.31 49.15
CA LEU A 37 -11.58 -27.05 49.83
C LEU A 37 -10.09 -26.78 50.05
N HIS A 38 -9.33 -27.79 50.47
CA HIS A 38 -7.89 -27.67 50.65
C HIS A 38 -7.16 -27.38 49.34
N GLN A 39 -7.62 -27.93 48.21
CA GLN A 39 -7.11 -27.61 46.88
C GLN A 39 -7.47 -26.17 46.47
N CYS A 40 -8.73 -25.74 46.63
CA CYS A 40 -9.17 -24.38 46.33
C CYS A 40 -8.45 -23.30 47.16
N LEU A 41 -8.04 -23.65 48.38
CA LEU A 41 -7.27 -22.79 49.28
C LEU A 41 -5.76 -22.79 48.99
N GLY A 42 -5.29 -23.55 47.99
CA GLY A 42 -3.87 -23.66 47.64
C GLY A 42 -3.05 -24.44 48.67
N PHE A 43 -3.64 -25.47 49.28
CA PHE A 43 -3.04 -26.31 50.33
C PHE A 43 -2.64 -25.55 51.60
N ASN A 44 -3.26 -24.39 51.83
CA ASN A 44 -3.00 -23.57 53.01
C ASN A 44 -3.97 -23.91 54.14
N GLY A 45 -3.45 -23.94 55.38
CA GLY A 45 -4.20 -24.21 56.60
C GLY A 45 -4.34 -25.68 56.98
N SER A 46 -4.65 -25.95 58.24
CA SER A 46 -4.85 -27.30 58.76
C SER A 46 -6.15 -27.90 58.22
N LYS A 47 -6.09 -29.17 57.76
CA LYS A 47 -7.25 -29.91 57.27
C LYS A 47 -8.32 -30.10 58.35
N GLU A 48 -7.92 -30.17 59.60
CA GLU A 48 -8.79 -30.25 60.78
C GLU A 48 -9.60 -28.96 60.94
N THR A 49 -8.95 -27.81 60.75
CA THR A 49 -9.60 -26.48 60.79
C THR A 49 -10.58 -26.33 59.63
N ILE A 50 -10.18 -26.73 58.42
CA ILE A 50 -11.06 -26.73 57.24
C ILE A 50 -12.25 -27.66 57.44
N ASN A 51 -12.03 -28.86 57.98
CA ASN A 51 -13.09 -29.83 58.25
C ASN A 51 -14.09 -29.30 59.29
N ARG A 52 -13.62 -28.58 60.32
CA ARG A 52 -14.48 -27.97 61.34
C ARG A 52 -15.41 -26.92 60.72
N TYR A 53 -14.86 -25.98 59.95
CA TYR A 53 -15.66 -24.95 59.31
C TYR A 53 -16.56 -25.51 58.19
N ARG A 54 -16.10 -26.52 57.43
CA ARG A 54 -16.93 -27.24 56.46
C ARG A 54 -18.14 -27.90 57.13
N LYS A 55 -17.95 -28.58 58.26
CA LYS A 55 -19.05 -29.18 59.02
C LYS A 55 -20.03 -28.13 59.53
N MET A 56 -19.53 -26.99 60.05
CA MET A 56 -20.41 -25.89 60.47
C MET A 56 -21.18 -25.28 59.29
N TRP A 57 -20.56 -25.14 58.11
CA TRP A 57 -21.26 -24.73 56.89
C TRP A 57 -22.32 -25.77 56.50
N GLU A 58 -21.99 -27.06 56.55
CA GLU A 58 -22.90 -28.17 56.24
C GLU A 58 -24.09 -28.26 57.21
N GLU A 59 -23.89 -27.89 58.47
CA GLU A 59 -24.95 -27.80 59.49
C GLU A 59 -25.87 -26.57 59.28
N LEU A 60 -25.31 -25.44 58.84
CA LEU A 60 -26.06 -24.20 58.61
C LEU A 60 -26.83 -24.18 57.29
N PHE A 61 -26.30 -24.82 56.24
CA PHE A 61 -26.84 -24.78 54.88
C PHE A 61 -27.24 -26.18 54.35
N GLY A 62 -27.46 -27.12 55.28
CA GLY A 62 -27.56 -28.55 55.01
C GLY A 62 -28.58 -28.99 53.94
N ARG A 63 -28.09 -29.88 53.06
CA ARG A 63 -28.76 -30.82 52.14
C ARG A 63 -29.52 -30.32 50.91
N GLU A 64 -29.99 -29.09 50.84
CA GLU A 64 -30.77 -28.64 49.67
C GLU A 64 -29.94 -27.99 48.55
N HIS A 65 -28.68 -27.64 48.80
CA HIS A 65 -27.88 -26.78 47.90
C HIS A 65 -26.96 -27.50 46.89
N TYR A 66 -27.03 -28.83 46.79
CA TYR A 66 -26.14 -29.62 45.93
C TYR A 66 -26.91 -30.63 45.08
N THR A 67 -27.98 -30.16 44.46
CA THR A 67 -28.52 -30.81 43.27
C THR A 67 -27.62 -30.46 42.10
N ALA A 68 -27.13 -31.47 41.37
CA ALA A 68 -26.48 -31.26 40.09
C ALA A 68 -27.40 -30.37 39.23
N PRO A 69 -26.86 -29.41 38.47
CA PRO A 69 -27.67 -28.63 37.53
C PRO A 69 -28.51 -29.60 36.69
N PRO A 70 -29.82 -29.37 36.56
CA PRO A 70 -30.67 -30.28 35.81
C PRO A 70 -30.12 -30.43 34.39
N GLU A 71 -30.00 -31.66 33.93
CA GLU A 71 -29.56 -31.91 32.56
C GLU A 71 -30.50 -31.19 31.60
N ILE A 72 -29.92 -30.40 30.68
CA ILE A 72 -30.70 -29.74 29.63
C ILE A 72 -31.38 -30.84 28.80
N PRO A 73 -32.71 -30.86 28.71
CA PRO A 73 -33.43 -31.84 27.91
C PRO A 73 -32.90 -31.91 26.48
N GLN A 74 -32.76 -33.12 25.94
CA GLN A 74 -32.18 -33.35 24.61
C GLN A 74 -32.87 -32.53 23.51
N LYS A 75 -34.20 -32.34 23.61
CA LYS A 75 -34.97 -31.51 22.68
C LYS A 75 -34.54 -30.04 22.71
N LEU A 76 -34.26 -29.48 23.90
CA LEU A 76 -33.79 -28.11 24.03
C LEU A 76 -32.35 -27.98 23.51
N ARG A 77 -31.49 -28.96 23.78
CA ARG A 77 -30.13 -28.98 23.24
C ARG A 77 -30.12 -28.98 21.71
N ALA A 78 -30.88 -29.88 21.08
CA ALA A 78 -31.00 -29.96 19.64
C ALA A 78 -31.54 -28.65 19.03
N PHE A 79 -32.53 -28.04 19.66
CA PHE A 79 -33.06 -26.74 19.24
C PHE A 79 -32.00 -25.63 19.28
N PHE A 80 -31.20 -25.57 20.35
CA PHE A 80 -30.10 -24.60 20.45
C PHE A 80 -29.02 -24.84 19.40
N GLU A 81 -28.62 -26.09 19.18
CA GLU A 81 -27.62 -26.45 18.18
C GLU A 81 -28.07 -26.05 16.76
N GLU A 82 -29.32 -26.35 16.39
CA GLU A 82 -29.92 -25.97 15.11
C GLU A 82 -30.03 -24.45 14.94
N SER A 83 -30.46 -23.75 15.99
CA SER A 83 -30.60 -22.29 15.98
C SER A 83 -29.24 -21.60 15.83
N VAL A 84 -28.22 -22.09 16.53
CA VAL A 84 -26.85 -21.57 16.45
C VAL A 84 -26.25 -21.86 15.07
N ALA A 85 -26.45 -23.07 14.53
CA ALA A 85 -26.00 -23.40 13.18
C ALA A 85 -26.64 -22.49 12.12
N SER A 86 -27.94 -22.23 12.24
CA SER A 86 -28.67 -21.34 11.33
C SER A 86 -28.19 -19.89 11.44
N ALA A 87 -27.95 -19.40 12.66
CA ALA A 87 -27.39 -18.06 12.87
C ALA A 87 -25.99 -17.92 12.27
N TRP A 88 -25.14 -18.93 12.41
CA TRP A 88 -23.82 -18.95 11.80
C TRP A 88 -23.87 -19.00 10.28
N ALA A 89 -24.78 -19.80 9.70
CA ALA A 89 -24.95 -19.86 8.26
C ALA A 89 -25.33 -18.49 7.69
N LEU A 90 -26.29 -17.79 8.31
CA LEU A 90 -26.71 -16.46 7.90
C LEU A 90 -25.58 -15.42 8.04
N ALA A 91 -24.85 -15.45 9.16
CA ALA A 91 -23.71 -14.56 9.37
C ALA A 91 -22.61 -14.80 8.34
N PHE A 92 -22.33 -16.06 8.00
CA PHE A 92 -21.31 -16.40 7.01
C PHE A 92 -21.73 -15.99 5.59
N GLU A 93 -23.00 -16.14 5.24
CA GLU A 93 -23.56 -15.69 3.96
C GLU A 93 -23.41 -14.17 3.80
N ASP A 94 -23.80 -13.38 4.81
CA ASP A 94 -23.66 -11.92 4.79
C ASP A 94 -22.20 -11.48 4.68
N ILE A 95 -21.31 -12.06 5.49
CA ILE A 95 -19.88 -11.76 5.42
C ILE A 95 -19.29 -12.14 4.05
N SER A 96 -19.69 -13.29 3.49
CA SER A 96 -19.22 -13.73 2.16
C SER A 96 -19.67 -12.77 1.07
N ALA A 97 -20.92 -12.30 1.12
CA ALA A 97 -21.45 -11.33 0.18
C ALA A 97 -20.69 -9.99 0.25
N GLN A 98 -20.44 -9.48 1.46
CA GLN A 98 -19.66 -8.26 1.67
C GLN A 98 -18.21 -8.42 1.19
N TYR A 99 -17.59 -9.57 1.44
CA TYR A 99 -16.22 -9.85 1.00
C TYR A 99 -16.12 -9.92 -0.53
N ASN A 100 -17.06 -10.61 -1.19
CA ASN A 100 -17.11 -10.70 -2.64
C ASN A 100 -17.31 -9.31 -3.29
N HIS A 101 -18.23 -8.52 -2.76
CA HIS A 101 -18.44 -7.14 -3.21
C HIS A 101 -17.18 -6.28 -3.02
N ARG A 102 -16.45 -6.46 -1.91
CA ARG A 102 -15.20 -5.73 -1.67
C ARG A 102 -14.11 -6.14 -2.64
N ILE A 103 -13.99 -7.43 -2.97
CA ILE A 103 -13.04 -7.92 -3.99
C ILE A 103 -13.36 -7.28 -5.34
N GLU A 104 -14.61 -7.37 -5.79
CA GLU A 104 -15.05 -6.82 -7.08
C GLU A 104 -14.75 -5.32 -7.17
N HIS A 105 -15.01 -4.56 -6.10
CA HIS A 105 -14.67 -3.15 -6.04
C HIS A 105 -13.17 -2.90 -6.19
N ILE A 106 -12.32 -3.66 -5.49
CA ILE A 106 -10.86 -3.52 -5.56
C ILE A 106 -10.36 -3.89 -6.96
N GLU A 107 -10.92 -4.92 -7.58
CA GLU A 107 -10.57 -5.33 -8.95
C GLU A 107 -10.94 -4.23 -9.95
N ASN A 108 -12.13 -3.63 -9.82
CA ASN A 108 -12.55 -2.50 -10.64
C ASN A 108 -11.64 -1.27 -10.47
N GLU A 109 -11.28 -0.91 -9.23
CA GLU A 109 -10.34 0.19 -8.96
C GLU A 109 -8.95 -0.10 -9.55
N ARG A 110 -8.47 -1.33 -9.44
CA ARG A 110 -7.20 -1.77 -10.03
C ARG A 110 -7.23 -1.60 -11.55
N ASP A 111 -8.30 -2.05 -12.19
CA ASP A 111 -8.43 -1.99 -13.65
C ASP A 111 -8.56 -0.54 -14.13
N GLU A 112 -9.27 0.32 -13.40
CA GLU A 112 -9.33 1.75 -13.67
C GLU A 112 -7.96 2.42 -13.54
N LEU A 113 -7.20 2.11 -12.49
CA LEU A 113 -5.84 2.62 -12.31
C LEU A 113 -4.90 2.11 -13.39
N SER A 114 -4.99 0.84 -13.77
CA SER A 114 -4.20 0.27 -14.85
C SER A 114 -4.48 0.96 -16.19
N ALA A 115 -5.75 1.26 -16.49
CA ALA A 115 -6.12 2.03 -17.67
C ALA A 115 -5.55 3.46 -17.63
N LYS A 116 -5.62 4.14 -16.48
CA LYS A 116 -5.02 5.48 -16.30
C LYS A 116 -3.51 5.48 -16.50
N LEU A 117 -2.80 4.47 -15.96
CA LEU A 117 -1.36 4.32 -16.15
C LEU A 117 -1.01 4.13 -17.64
N SER A 118 -1.76 3.30 -18.37
CA SER A 118 -1.56 3.14 -19.81
C SER A 118 -1.71 4.46 -20.58
N VAL A 119 -2.68 5.30 -20.20
CA VAL A 119 -2.86 6.63 -20.81
C VAL A 119 -1.69 7.56 -20.49
N ILE A 120 -1.17 7.51 -19.26
CA ILE A 120 0.01 8.29 -18.86
C ILE A 120 1.23 7.87 -19.69
N ASP A 121 1.49 6.57 -19.80
CA ASP A 121 2.62 6.04 -20.60
C ASP A 121 2.53 6.51 -22.06
N GLU A 122 1.33 6.50 -22.65
CA GLU A 122 1.12 7.03 -24.01
C GLU A 122 1.40 8.53 -24.11
N LEU A 123 1.00 9.31 -23.10
CA LEU A 123 1.24 10.75 -23.06
C LEU A 123 2.71 11.07 -22.87
N GLU A 124 3.42 10.32 -22.04
CA GLU A 124 4.88 10.43 -21.87
C GLU A 124 5.60 10.15 -23.19
N GLN A 125 5.26 9.07 -23.88
CA GLN A 125 5.83 8.77 -25.20
C GLN A 125 5.51 9.83 -26.27
N LYS A 126 4.32 10.46 -26.20
CA LYS A 126 3.98 11.59 -27.08
C LYS A 126 4.80 12.82 -26.73
N ASN A 127 5.01 13.09 -25.44
CA ASN A 127 5.81 14.21 -24.96
C ASN A 127 7.28 14.06 -25.38
N ASP A 128 7.88 12.89 -25.19
CA ASP A 128 9.26 12.60 -25.61
C ASP A 128 9.46 12.82 -27.11
N ARG A 129 8.51 12.34 -27.92
CA ARG A 129 8.53 12.57 -29.37
C ARG A 129 8.42 14.05 -29.72
N ALA A 130 7.57 14.80 -29.02
CA ALA A 130 7.42 16.23 -29.21
C ALA A 130 8.71 16.98 -28.84
N LEU A 131 9.34 16.64 -27.70
CA LEU A 131 10.61 17.21 -27.26
C LEU A 131 11.75 16.93 -28.26
N MET A 132 11.85 15.69 -28.77
CA MET A 132 12.82 15.36 -29.83
C MET A 132 12.56 16.18 -31.10
N ARG A 133 11.29 16.37 -31.49
CA ARG A 133 10.94 17.16 -32.67
C ARG A 133 11.29 18.64 -32.49
N ILE A 134 11.03 19.19 -31.30
CA ILE A 134 11.41 20.57 -30.95
C ILE A 134 12.92 20.73 -31.05
N GLY A 135 13.71 19.86 -30.41
CA GLY A 135 15.17 19.93 -30.48
C GLY A 135 15.71 19.83 -31.91
N ALA A 136 15.11 19.00 -32.76
CA ALA A 136 15.48 18.91 -34.18
C ALA A 136 15.18 20.21 -34.95
N LEU A 137 14.02 20.82 -34.71
CA LEU A 137 13.64 22.10 -35.33
C LEU A 137 14.50 23.27 -34.82
N GLU A 138 14.86 23.28 -33.54
CA GLU A 138 15.77 24.27 -32.97
C GLU A 138 17.16 24.18 -33.61
N HIS A 139 17.68 22.95 -33.81
CA HIS A 139 18.95 22.73 -34.52
C HIS A 139 18.89 23.17 -35.98
N GLU A 140 17.80 22.87 -36.69
CA GLU A 140 17.59 23.32 -38.06
C GLU A 140 17.50 24.84 -38.16
N ASN A 141 16.75 25.48 -37.25
CA ASN A 141 16.69 26.94 -37.16
C ASN A 141 18.07 27.56 -36.89
N ALA A 142 18.88 26.97 -36.02
CA ALA A 142 20.23 27.45 -35.76
C ALA A 142 21.11 27.40 -37.02
N LYS A 143 21.04 26.32 -37.81
CA LYS A 143 21.75 26.20 -39.09
C LYS A 143 21.29 27.25 -40.11
N LEU A 144 19.97 27.44 -40.24
CA LEU A 144 19.42 28.44 -41.15
C LEU A 144 19.84 29.86 -40.76
N LEU A 145 19.90 30.16 -39.46
CA LEU A 145 20.40 31.45 -38.97
C LEU A 145 21.88 31.66 -39.29
N GLU A 146 22.70 30.62 -39.17
CA GLU A 146 24.12 30.65 -39.56
C GLU A 146 24.28 30.87 -41.07
N GLU A 147 23.49 30.18 -41.89
CA GLU A 147 23.49 30.34 -43.35
C GLU A 147 23.04 31.76 -43.75
N ILE A 148 21.97 32.30 -43.14
CA ILE A 148 21.53 33.68 -43.35
C ILE A 148 22.66 34.66 -42.99
N ALA A 149 23.36 34.44 -41.88
CA ALA A 149 24.49 35.29 -41.49
C ALA A 149 25.64 35.24 -42.51
N ALA A 150 25.97 34.04 -43.01
CA ALA A 150 27.00 33.85 -44.03
C ALA A 150 26.62 34.52 -45.36
N LEU A 151 25.38 34.32 -45.82
CA LEU A 151 24.87 34.95 -47.04
C LEU A 151 24.86 36.47 -46.94
N ARG A 152 24.44 37.03 -45.79
CA ARG A 152 24.49 38.47 -45.53
C ARG A 152 25.92 39.01 -45.63
N LYS A 153 26.89 38.32 -45.03
CA LYS A 153 28.31 38.68 -45.10
C LYS A 153 28.82 38.66 -46.54
N ASN A 154 28.50 37.63 -47.31
CA ASN A 154 28.90 37.54 -48.72
C ASN A 154 28.30 38.66 -49.57
N LEU A 155 27.04 39.02 -49.33
CA LEU A 155 26.34 40.09 -50.05
C LEU A 155 26.93 41.47 -49.72
N THR A 156 27.34 41.71 -48.46
CA THR A 156 28.07 42.92 -48.10
C THR A 156 29.46 42.99 -48.72
N THR A 157 30.20 41.87 -48.76
CA THR A 157 31.54 41.81 -49.37
C THR A 157 31.46 42.02 -50.89
N SER A 158 30.48 41.41 -51.55
CA SER A 158 30.26 41.56 -53.00
C SER A 158 29.82 42.99 -53.37
N LYS A 159 29.02 43.67 -52.53
CA LYS A 159 28.69 45.09 -52.73
C LYS A 159 29.85 46.04 -52.41
N ALA A 160 30.80 45.62 -51.58
CA ALA A 160 31.98 46.41 -51.20
C ALA A 160 33.17 46.23 -52.17
N GLN A 161 33.13 45.26 -53.10
CA GLN A 161 34.01 45.27 -54.25
C GLN A 161 33.48 46.31 -55.25
N PRO A 162 34.14 47.47 -55.44
CA PRO A 162 33.87 48.29 -56.60
C PRO A 162 34.14 47.42 -57.83
N GLU A 163 33.35 47.62 -58.89
CA GLU A 163 33.67 47.11 -60.22
C GLU A 163 35.05 47.60 -60.63
N ASP A 164 36.09 46.86 -60.27
CA ASP A 164 37.45 47.06 -60.73
C ASP A 164 37.55 46.45 -62.13
N GLN A 165 36.67 46.90 -63.03
CA GLN A 165 36.86 46.81 -64.46
C GLN A 165 37.98 47.80 -64.83
N SER A 166 39.20 47.40 -64.48
CA SER A 166 40.42 47.86 -65.14
C SER A 166 40.43 47.32 -66.58
N PHE A 167 39.45 47.71 -67.40
CA PHE A 167 39.53 47.53 -68.84
C PHE A 167 40.47 48.62 -69.41
N ARG A 168 41.78 48.41 -69.24
CA ARG A 168 42.79 49.10 -70.07
C ARG A 168 42.98 48.27 -71.34
N PRO A 169 42.40 48.65 -72.49
CA PRO A 169 42.77 48.03 -73.75
C PRO A 169 44.24 48.35 -74.02
N LYS A 170 45.07 47.31 -74.20
CA LYS A 170 46.44 47.45 -74.68
C LYS A 170 46.40 48.04 -76.10
N PHE A 171 46.61 49.34 -76.23
CA PHE A 171 46.94 49.94 -77.52
C PHE A 171 48.35 49.49 -77.91
N VAL A 172 48.43 48.50 -78.78
CA VAL A 172 49.61 48.26 -79.62
C VAL A 172 49.13 48.26 -81.05
N LYS A 173 49.33 49.36 -81.78
CA LYS A 173 49.30 49.44 -83.25
C LYS A 173 50.10 50.67 -83.72
N ALA A 174 51.39 50.48 -83.94
CA ALA A 174 52.11 50.95 -85.13
C ALA A 174 52.54 49.65 -85.82
N THR A 175 52.33 49.39 -87.10
CA THR A 175 52.43 50.27 -88.27
C THR A 175 51.53 49.68 -89.37
N GLN A 176 50.92 50.56 -90.15
CA GLN A 176 50.18 50.20 -91.36
C GLN A 176 51.12 49.65 -92.43
N HIS A 177 50.84 48.46 -92.96
CA HIS A 177 51.07 48.19 -94.37
C HIS A 177 49.83 47.57 -94.99
N ASN A 178 49.54 48.05 -96.19
CA ASN A 178 48.25 48.20 -96.81
C ASN A 178 48.10 47.19 -97.96
N VAL A 179 46.83 46.84 -98.28
CA VAL A 179 46.32 46.17 -99.49
C VAL A 179 46.87 44.74 -99.72
N GLU A 180 46.12 43.69 -100.04
CA GLU A 180 45.08 43.56 -101.06
C GLU A 180 44.51 42.12 -101.06
N LYS A 181 43.30 41.98 -101.64
CA LYS A 181 42.55 40.75 -102.03
C LYS A 181 41.66 40.11 -100.95
N SER A 182 40.34 40.32 -100.95
CA SER A 182 39.30 39.91 -101.92
C SER A 182 38.77 38.50 -101.70
N ALA A 183 37.45 38.38 -101.91
CA ALA A 183 36.61 37.18 -102.02
C ALA A 183 36.12 36.62 -100.66
N GLU A 184 34.83 36.80 -100.35
CA GLU A 184 33.74 35.82 -100.62
C GLU A 184 33.57 34.89 -99.41
N ASN A 185 32.40 34.50 -98.91
CA ASN A 185 31.00 34.68 -99.26
C ASN A 185 30.20 34.03 -98.10
N THR A 186 28.94 34.44 -97.94
CA THR A 186 27.79 33.65 -97.41
C THR A 186 27.87 33.02 -96.01
N ALA A 187 27.11 33.46 -95.00
CA ALA A 187 25.64 33.43 -94.85
C ALA A 187 25.02 32.00 -94.86
N SER A 188 24.58 31.54 -93.69
CA SER A 188 23.39 30.71 -93.37
C SER A 188 23.48 30.43 -91.85
N GLN A 189 22.61 30.98 -90.98
CA GLN A 189 21.23 30.55 -90.71
C GLN A 189 21.08 29.05 -90.55
#